data_AF-A0A661A238-F1
#
_entry.id   AF-A0A661A238-F1
#
_cell.length_a   1.000
_cell.length_b   1.000
_cell.length_c   1.000
_cell.angle_alpha   90.00
_cell.angle_beta   90.00
_cell.angle_gamma   90.00
#
_symmetry.space_group_name_H-M   'P 1'
#
loop_
_entity.id
_entity.type
_entity.pdbx_description
1 polymer ?
#
loop_
_entity_poly.entity_id
_entity_poly.type
_entity_poly.pdbx_seq_one_letter_code
_entity_poly.pdbx_strand_id
1 'polypeptide(L)'
;MIKKSLLFLILLGLNLYPSAYATGGKDGRNSFVLLIWTPMSGTYGYNIYRKDNLSASYPSTPINSAPVRRVSNCDKLKAIIPVGSEEWNAISKALAYKPEKTRRKPGTGFPPGGGFRLRKVLPGGYVSFDPCSLTVIPDTGEVFEKVKFLAKAYYKIALAMGFGYMDENLTYGKTYWYKIVAVDRKGHEGLVVATDVRVVAGKATKLPAPPNLRAIPGDNQVQLLWDEMDNATGFEIQRKKSTGTARRINEATAMGKCNVTINGD
;
A
#
# COMPACT_ATOMS: atom_id res chain seq x y z
N MET A 1 -36.43 -2.61 34.30
CA MET A 1 -35.47 -3.36 35.15
C MET A 1 -35.76 -4.84 34.91
N ILE A 2 -34.92 -5.73 34.39
CA ILE A 2 -33.47 -5.88 34.30
C ILE A 2 -33.13 -6.64 33.00
N LYS A 3 -32.06 -6.15 32.36
CA LYS A 3 -31.18 -6.70 31.31
C LYS A 3 -31.45 -8.13 30.80
N LYS A 4 -31.85 -8.27 29.54
CA LYS A 4 -31.42 -9.39 28.69
C LYS A 4 -30.06 -9.02 28.11
N SER A 5 -29.01 -9.60 28.70
CA SER A 5 -27.65 -9.55 28.20
C SER A 5 -27.62 -10.28 26.85
N LEU A 6 -27.61 -9.52 25.76
CA LEU A 6 -27.25 -10.04 24.44
C LEU A 6 -25.72 -10.18 24.47
N LEU A 7 -25.25 -11.38 24.81
CA LEU A 7 -23.87 -11.77 24.53
C LEU A 7 -23.72 -11.75 23.00
N PHE A 8 -23.21 -10.65 22.46
CA PHE A 8 -22.61 -10.65 21.14
C PHE A 8 -21.36 -11.53 21.25
N LEU A 9 -21.52 -12.82 20.93
CA LEU A 9 -20.39 -13.63 20.51
C LEU A 9 -19.86 -12.95 19.25
N ILE A 10 -18.82 -12.14 19.42
CA ILE A 10 -17.90 -11.81 18.34
C ILE A 10 -17.24 -13.14 17.97
N LEU A 11 -17.88 -13.88 17.06
CA LEU A 11 -17.14 -14.78 16.19
C LEU A 11 -16.14 -13.86 15.47
N LEU A 12 -14.90 -13.87 15.95
CA LEU A 12 -13.73 -13.50 15.18
C LEU A 12 -13.65 -14.47 13.99
N GLY A 13 -14.52 -14.25 13.01
CA GLY A 13 -14.30 -14.67 11.63
C GLY A 13 -13.16 -13.84 11.08
N LEU A 14 -11.95 -14.16 11.50
CA LEU A 14 -10.70 -13.69 10.90
C LEU A 14 -10.60 -14.30 9.49
N ASN A 15 -11.20 -13.62 8.51
CA ASN A 15 -10.76 -13.43 7.12
C ASN A 15 -11.98 -13.16 6.22
N LEU A 16 -12.42 -11.90 6.17
CA LEU A 16 -13.33 -11.41 5.14
C LEU A 16 -12.68 -10.39 4.20
N TYR A 17 -11.36 -10.19 4.27
CA TYR A 17 -10.62 -9.27 3.40
C TYR A 17 -9.81 -10.06 2.37
N PRO A 18 -9.82 -9.70 1.07
CA PRO A 18 -8.93 -10.34 0.11
C PRO A 18 -7.48 -10.02 0.49
N SER A 19 -6.73 -11.07 0.80
CA SER A 19 -5.30 -11.00 1.16
C SER A 19 -4.42 -10.47 0.03
N ALA A 20 -4.92 -10.44 -1.20
CA ALA A 20 -4.26 -9.88 -2.38
C ALA A 20 -5.27 -9.37 -3.43
N TYR A 21 -4.85 -8.41 -4.24
CA TYR A 21 -5.57 -7.94 -5.42
C TYR A 21 -4.64 -7.83 -6.64
N ALA A 22 -5.26 -7.80 -7.83
CA ALA A 22 -4.56 -7.75 -9.10
C ALA A 22 -5.23 -6.73 -10.05
N THR A 23 -4.42 -6.01 -10.82
CA THR A 23 -4.89 -5.15 -11.89
C THR A 23 -4.00 -5.27 -13.12
N GLY A 24 -4.59 -5.26 -14.31
CA GLY A 24 -3.84 -5.24 -15.56
C GLY A 24 -3.47 -3.81 -15.96
N GLY A 25 -2.37 -3.64 -16.69
CA GLY A 25 -1.99 -2.34 -17.23
C GLY A 25 -1.11 -2.48 -18.47
N LYS A 26 -0.89 -1.36 -19.16
CA LYS A 26 -0.03 -1.32 -20.35
C LYS A 26 1.09 -0.33 -20.15
N ASP A 27 2.26 -0.68 -20.66
CA ASP A 27 3.35 0.24 -20.91
C ASP A 27 3.79 0.11 -22.36
N GLY A 28 3.46 1.13 -23.17
CA GLY A 28 3.58 1.05 -24.62
C GLY A 28 2.84 -0.16 -25.21
N ARG A 29 3.60 -1.09 -25.81
CA ARG A 29 3.07 -2.34 -26.39
C ARG A 29 3.00 -3.50 -25.39
N ASN A 30 3.67 -3.38 -24.24
CA ASN A 30 3.76 -4.45 -23.26
C ASN A 30 2.54 -4.41 -22.34
N SER A 31 2.03 -5.58 -21.98
CA SER A 31 0.97 -5.75 -20.99
C SER A 31 1.57 -6.28 -19.71
N PHE A 32 1.15 -5.71 -18.59
CA PHE A 32 1.53 -6.19 -17.28
C PHE A 32 0.30 -6.51 -16.42
N VAL A 33 0.56 -7.26 -15.35
CA VAL A 33 -0.31 -7.41 -14.20
C VAL A 33 0.47 -6.97 -12.97
N LEU A 34 -0.12 -6.06 -12.20
CA LEU A 34 0.35 -5.68 -10.89
C LEU A 34 -0.44 -6.45 -9.84
N LEU A 35 0.27 -7.21 -9.02
CA LEU A 35 -0.23 -7.88 -7.82
C LEU A 35 0.20 -7.10 -6.59
N ILE A 36 -0.69 -6.91 -5.64
CA ILE A 36 -0.39 -6.34 -4.33
C ILE A 36 -1.11 -7.16 -3.27
N TRP A 37 -0.45 -7.43 -2.14
CA TRP A 37 -0.98 -8.23 -1.04
C TRP A 37 -0.62 -7.64 0.31
N THR A 38 -1.33 -8.08 1.34
CA THR A 38 -0.98 -7.74 2.72
C THR A 38 0.16 -8.65 3.16
N PRO A 39 1.31 -8.09 3.61
CA PRO A 39 2.41 -8.91 4.08
C PRO A 39 2.04 -9.61 5.39
N MET A 40 2.57 -10.81 5.54
CA MET A 40 2.47 -11.62 6.75
C MET A 40 3.68 -11.41 7.66
N SER A 41 3.46 -11.43 8.97
CA SER A 41 4.53 -11.40 9.96
C SER A 41 5.42 -12.65 9.86
N GLY A 42 6.70 -12.50 10.17
CA GLY A 42 7.66 -13.61 10.21
C GLY A 42 8.00 -14.24 8.85
N THR A 43 7.55 -13.67 7.74
CA THR A 43 7.81 -14.18 6.38
C THR A 43 9.14 -13.63 5.85
N TYR A 44 9.93 -14.45 5.16
CA TYR A 44 11.17 -14.02 4.52
C TYR A 44 10.93 -13.41 3.13
N GLY A 45 9.98 -13.97 2.39
CA GLY A 45 9.54 -13.45 1.10
C GLY A 45 8.37 -14.24 0.52
N TYR A 46 8.06 -14.01 -0.74
CA TYR A 46 6.90 -14.60 -1.40
C TYR A 46 7.25 -15.23 -2.75
N ASN A 47 6.66 -16.39 -3.01
CA ASN A 47 6.65 -17.00 -4.33
C ASN A 47 5.28 -16.82 -4.99
N ILE A 48 5.31 -16.52 -6.28
CA ILE A 48 4.14 -16.20 -7.08
C ILE A 48 4.01 -17.27 -8.14
N TYR A 49 2.82 -17.83 -8.23
CA TYR A 49 2.47 -18.83 -9.23
C TYR A 49 1.36 -18.27 -10.10
N ARG A 50 1.37 -18.68 -11.37
CA ARG A 50 0.41 -18.22 -12.37
C ARG A 50 -0.12 -19.40 -13.17
N LYS A 51 -1.41 -19.39 -13.46
CA LYS A 51 -2.05 -20.25 -14.46
C LYS A 51 -2.97 -19.42 -15.35
N ASP A 52 -3.30 -19.92 -16.52
CA ASP A 52 -4.15 -19.28 -17.51
C ASP A 52 -5.41 -20.10 -17.87
N ASN A 53 -5.57 -21.25 -17.19
CA ASN A 53 -6.77 -22.08 -17.20
C ASN A 53 -7.18 -22.32 -15.75
N LEU A 54 -8.38 -21.89 -15.36
CA LEU A 54 -8.89 -21.99 -13.99
C LEU A 54 -8.89 -23.44 -13.48
N SER A 55 -9.23 -24.40 -14.33
CA SER A 55 -9.33 -25.82 -13.95
C SER A 55 -7.98 -26.52 -13.85
N ALA A 56 -6.89 -25.89 -14.30
CA ALA A 56 -5.56 -26.46 -14.18
C ALA A 56 -4.98 -26.28 -12.76
N SER A 57 -4.13 -27.21 -12.35
CA SER A 57 -3.27 -27.05 -11.19
C SER A 57 -2.23 -25.95 -11.44
N TYR A 58 -1.79 -25.28 -10.37
CA TYR A 58 -0.65 -24.36 -10.48
C TYR A 58 0.64 -25.12 -10.82
N PRO A 59 1.54 -24.55 -11.65
CA PRO A 59 2.88 -25.09 -11.86
C PRO A 59 3.66 -25.26 -10.55
N SER A 60 4.62 -26.17 -10.52
CA SER A 60 5.51 -26.38 -9.36
C SER A 60 6.61 -25.33 -9.24
N THR A 61 6.91 -24.59 -10.31
CA THR A 61 7.89 -23.50 -10.32
C THR A 61 7.20 -22.14 -10.27
N PRO A 62 7.60 -21.24 -9.36
CA PRO A 62 7.08 -19.89 -9.34
C PRO A 62 7.58 -19.07 -10.54
N ILE A 63 6.88 -17.97 -10.86
CA ILE A 63 7.22 -17.08 -11.97
C ILE A 63 8.34 -16.09 -11.60
N ASN A 64 8.55 -15.84 -10.30
CA ASN A 64 9.67 -15.05 -9.80
C ASN A 64 10.91 -15.94 -9.61
N SER A 65 12.08 -15.44 -10.03
CA SER A 65 13.35 -16.17 -9.94
C SER A 65 13.90 -16.32 -8.52
N ALA A 66 13.47 -15.47 -7.59
CA ALA A 66 13.78 -15.55 -6.17
C ALA A 66 12.62 -14.99 -5.35
N PRO A 67 12.43 -15.41 -4.08
CA PRO A 67 11.33 -14.92 -3.24
C PRO A 67 11.29 -13.39 -3.19
N VAL A 68 10.13 -12.83 -3.54
CA VAL A 68 9.84 -11.39 -3.51
C VAL A 68 9.94 -10.89 -2.09
N ARG A 69 10.71 -9.83 -1.89
CA ARG A 69 11.09 -9.32 -0.57
C ARG A 69 11.40 -7.84 -0.66
N ARG A 70 11.44 -7.19 0.50
CA ARG A 70 11.91 -5.81 0.64
C ARG A 70 13.29 -5.64 0.00
N VAL A 71 13.49 -4.53 -0.69
CA VAL A 71 14.80 -4.17 -1.24
C VAL A 71 15.85 -4.03 -0.14
N SER A 72 17.05 -4.56 -0.41
CA SER A 72 18.09 -4.73 0.60
C SER A 72 18.97 -3.49 0.83
N ASN A 73 18.91 -2.50 -0.05
CA ASN A 73 19.72 -1.29 0.05
C ASN A 73 19.06 -0.09 -0.65
N CYS A 74 19.57 1.11 -0.36
CA CYS A 74 18.93 2.32 -0.86
C CYS A 74 19.10 2.53 -2.36
N ASP A 75 20.12 1.96 -3.02
CA ASP A 75 20.27 2.13 -4.46
C ASP A 75 19.20 1.35 -5.22
N LYS A 76 18.88 0.12 -4.76
CA LYS A 76 17.72 -0.63 -5.24
C LYS A 76 16.41 0.07 -4.91
N LEU A 77 16.30 0.68 -3.73
CA LEU A 77 15.13 1.49 -3.39
C LEU A 77 14.95 2.65 -4.37
N LYS A 78 16.00 3.42 -4.67
CA LYS A 78 15.97 4.57 -5.58
C LYS A 78 15.67 4.18 -7.03
N ALA A 79 16.10 2.99 -7.45
CA ALA A 79 15.77 2.47 -8.77
C ALA A 79 14.25 2.25 -8.93
N ILE A 80 13.55 1.87 -7.85
CA ILE A 80 12.09 1.70 -7.84
C ILE A 80 11.39 3.02 -7.51
N ILE A 81 11.90 3.79 -6.56
CA ILE A 81 11.33 5.04 -6.04
C ILE A 81 12.37 6.15 -6.21
N PRO A 82 12.41 6.82 -7.37
CA PRO A 82 13.40 7.87 -7.63
C PRO A 82 13.29 9.03 -6.64
N VAL A 83 14.43 9.62 -6.29
CA VAL A 83 14.48 10.78 -5.39
C VAL A 83 13.63 11.92 -5.96
N GLY A 84 12.72 12.45 -5.15
CA GLY A 84 11.82 13.54 -5.54
C GLY A 84 10.55 13.10 -6.26
N SER A 85 10.34 11.80 -6.51
CA SER A 85 9.06 11.29 -7.01
C SER A 85 7.92 11.55 -6.02
N GLU A 86 6.68 11.40 -6.48
CA GLU A 86 5.50 11.51 -5.62
C GLU A 86 5.58 10.53 -4.44
N GLU A 87 5.97 9.27 -4.70
CA GLU A 87 6.12 8.25 -3.68
C GLU A 87 7.26 8.57 -2.70
N TRP A 88 8.39 9.09 -3.20
CA TRP A 88 9.51 9.51 -2.35
C TRP A 88 9.07 10.60 -1.36
N ASN A 89 8.36 11.61 -1.87
CA ASN A 89 7.85 12.71 -1.07
C ASN A 89 6.74 12.26 -0.10
N ALA A 90 5.87 11.35 -0.54
CA ALA A 90 4.82 10.76 0.29
C ALA A 90 5.40 10.02 1.48
N ILE A 91 6.42 9.17 1.28
CA ILE A 91 7.15 8.49 2.36
C ILE A 91 7.75 9.51 3.33
N SER A 92 8.48 10.50 2.79
CA SER A 92 9.21 11.48 3.60
C SER A 92 8.28 12.31 4.50
N LYS A 93 7.10 12.70 3.99
CA LYS A 93 6.08 13.47 4.71
C LYS A 93 5.28 12.60 5.68
N ALA A 94 4.76 11.46 5.23
CA ALA A 94 3.84 10.64 6.01
C ALA A 94 4.51 9.93 7.20
N LEU A 95 5.82 9.67 7.10
CA LEU A 95 6.62 9.06 8.16
C LEU A 95 7.42 10.08 8.97
N ALA A 96 7.21 11.39 8.73
CA ALA A 96 7.85 12.44 9.49
C ALA A 96 7.55 12.26 11.00
N TYR A 97 8.56 12.46 11.82
CA TYR A 97 8.47 12.23 13.26
C TYR A 97 8.83 13.50 14.01
N LYS A 98 8.24 13.69 15.19
CA LYS A 98 8.64 14.75 16.09
C LYS A 98 9.73 14.20 17.00
N PRO A 99 10.96 14.72 16.97
CA PRO A 99 11.98 14.26 17.89
C PRO A 99 11.52 14.51 19.32
N GLU A 100 11.59 13.49 20.17
CA GLU A 100 11.37 13.67 21.60
C GLU A 100 12.39 14.67 22.13
N LYS A 101 11.93 15.59 23.00
CA LYS A 101 12.82 16.44 23.80
C LYS A 101 13.55 15.55 24.80
N THR A 102 14.57 14.82 24.36
CA THR A 102 15.47 14.15 25.28
C THR A 102 16.15 15.25 26.12
N ARG A 103 15.95 15.20 27.45
CA ARG A 103 16.86 15.87 28.38
C ARG A 103 18.25 15.33 28.03
N ARG A 104 19.09 16.15 27.40
CA ARG A 104 20.47 15.79 27.06
C ARG A 104 21.14 15.29 28.35
N LYS A 105 21.50 14.00 28.43
CA LYS A 105 22.62 13.60 29.29
C LYS A 105 23.88 14.09 28.58
N PRO A 106 24.70 14.96 29.20
CA PRO A 106 25.99 15.31 28.61
C PRO A 106 26.86 14.06 28.58
N GLY A 107 27.37 13.67 27.42
CA GLY A 107 28.58 12.82 27.37
C GLY A 107 28.53 11.46 26.68
N THR A 108 27.76 11.24 25.60
CA THR A 108 28.04 10.08 24.73
C THR A 108 28.00 10.44 23.24
N GLY A 109 29.20 10.63 22.69
CA GLY A 109 29.62 10.13 21.37
C GLY A 109 28.78 10.50 20.15
N PHE A 110 29.33 11.39 19.33
CA PHE A 110 29.10 11.37 17.88
C PHE A 110 29.40 9.96 17.34
N PRO A 111 28.50 9.31 16.57
CA PRO A 111 28.92 8.17 15.76
C PRO A 111 29.82 8.67 14.62
N PRO A 112 30.98 8.03 14.39
CA PRO A 112 31.88 8.43 13.31
C PRO A 112 31.33 7.94 11.96
N GLY A 113 31.29 8.84 10.96
CA GLY A 113 31.33 8.42 9.55
C GLY A 113 30.05 8.55 8.69
N GLY A 114 29.01 9.27 9.11
CA GLY A 114 27.86 9.57 8.23
C GLY A 114 27.76 11.06 7.95
N GLY A 115 27.99 11.50 6.71
CA GLY A 115 27.89 12.90 6.32
C GLY A 115 26.59 13.55 6.80
N PHE A 116 26.67 14.80 7.27
CA PHE A 116 25.52 15.60 7.67
C PHE A 116 24.61 15.86 6.47
N ARG A 117 23.66 14.97 6.21
CA ARG A 117 22.48 15.34 5.43
C ARG A 117 21.58 16.18 6.35
N LEU A 118 21.53 17.48 6.10
CA LEU A 118 20.57 18.37 6.74
C LEU A 118 19.16 17.80 6.48
N ARG A 119 18.51 17.25 7.52
CA ARG A 119 17.13 16.77 7.42
C ARG A 119 16.19 17.97 7.43
N LYS A 120 15.24 17.99 6.52
CA LYS A 120 14.26 19.08 6.40
C LYS A 120 13.37 19.10 7.64
N VAL A 121 13.35 20.22 8.35
CA VAL A 121 12.40 20.46 9.46
C VAL A 121 11.09 20.97 8.86
N LEU A 122 10.00 20.29 9.20
CA LEU A 122 8.64 20.63 8.79
C LEU A 122 7.97 21.52 9.86
N PRO A 123 6.87 22.23 9.52
CA PRO A 123 6.10 23.01 10.49
C PRO A 123 5.75 22.20 11.75
N GLY A 124 5.79 22.85 12.92
CA GLY A 124 5.54 22.20 14.21
C GLY A 124 6.72 21.41 14.78
N GLY A 125 7.92 21.50 14.17
CA GLY A 125 9.16 20.91 14.67
C GLY A 125 9.33 19.43 14.30
N TYR A 126 8.62 18.95 13.29
CA TYR A 126 8.77 17.60 12.76
C TYR A 126 10.03 17.50 11.89
N VAL A 127 10.65 16.33 11.88
CA VAL A 127 11.79 16.02 11.01
C VAL A 127 11.32 15.06 9.92
N SER A 128 11.61 15.39 8.66
CA SER A 128 11.28 14.55 7.51
C SER A 128 11.92 13.16 7.64
N PHE A 129 11.17 12.11 7.31
CA PHE A 129 11.72 10.76 7.22
C PHE A 129 12.64 10.65 6.01
N ASP A 130 13.76 9.93 6.15
CA ASP A 130 14.63 9.57 5.03
C ASP A 130 14.16 8.26 4.40
N PRO A 131 13.60 8.26 3.17
CA PRO A 131 13.06 7.06 2.54
C PRO A 131 14.06 5.91 2.43
N CYS A 132 15.38 6.19 2.35
CA CYS A 132 16.41 5.14 2.40
C CYS A 132 16.31 4.26 3.65
N SER A 133 15.80 4.80 4.76
CA SER A 133 15.66 4.05 6.01
C SER A 133 14.62 2.93 5.92
N LEU A 134 13.75 2.92 4.91
CA LEU A 134 12.80 1.82 4.67
C LEU A 134 13.48 0.47 4.48
N THR A 135 14.73 0.42 4.02
CA THR A 135 15.46 -0.84 3.81
C THR A 135 15.77 -1.59 5.11
N VAL A 136 15.69 -0.91 6.25
CA VAL A 136 16.09 -1.44 7.56
C VAL A 136 15.04 -1.26 8.67
N ILE A 137 13.87 -0.68 8.38
CA ILE A 137 12.82 -0.58 9.41
C ILE A 137 12.38 -1.97 9.90
N PRO A 138 12.00 -2.15 11.17
CA PRO A 138 11.37 -3.39 11.62
C PRO A 138 10.13 -3.74 10.79
N ASP A 139 9.83 -5.03 10.64
CA ASP A 139 8.58 -5.53 10.00
C ASP A 139 7.35 -5.43 10.94
N THR A 140 7.43 -4.55 11.94
CA THR A 140 6.41 -4.33 12.97
C THR A 140 6.40 -2.86 13.42
N GLY A 141 5.37 -2.46 14.15
CA GLY A 141 5.26 -1.14 14.76
C GLY A 141 4.65 -0.07 13.84
N GLU A 142 4.46 1.13 14.39
CA GLU A 142 3.68 2.21 13.76
C GLU A 142 4.22 2.63 12.39
N VAL A 143 5.54 2.74 12.23
CA VAL A 143 6.17 3.10 10.96
C VAL A 143 5.86 2.04 9.89
N PHE A 144 5.94 0.76 10.24
CA PHE A 144 5.63 -0.32 9.32
C PHE A 144 4.15 -0.35 8.93
N GLU A 145 3.24 -0.10 9.87
CA GLU A 145 1.80 0.05 9.59
C GLU A 145 1.52 1.20 8.62
N LYS A 146 2.15 2.36 8.83
CA LYS A 146 2.04 3.50 7.90
C LYS A 146 2.59 3.17 6.52
N VAL A 147 3.68 2.41 6.43
CA VAL A 147 4.23 1.97 5.14
C VAL A 147 3.30 1.00 4.43
N LYS A 148 2.65 0.06 5.13
CA LYS A 148 1.62 -0.81 4.55
C LYS A 148 0.46 0.00 3.97
N PHE A 149 0.03 1.04 4.69
CA PHE A 149 -1.01 1.96 4.21
C PHE A 149 -0.57 2.71 2.95
N LEU A 150 0.65 3.27 2.94
CA LEU A 150 1.21 3.94 1.76
C LEU A 150 1.35 2.99 0.57
N ALA A 151 1.75 1.74 0.80
CA ALA A 151 1.89 0.73 -0.24
C ALA A 151 0.56 0.38 -0.93
N LYS A 152 -0.58 0.52 -0.24
CA LYS A 152 -1.90 0.42 -0.88
C LYS A 152 -2.12 1.55 -1.89
N ALA A 153 -1.69 2.77 -1.59
CA ALA A 153 -1.90 3.94 -2.46
C ALA A 153 -0.85 4.07 -3.58
N TYR A 154 0.39 3.64 -3.32
CA TYR A 154 1.53 3.82 -4.21
C TYR A 154 2.19 2.47 -4.50
N TYR A 155 1.92 1.93 -5.70
CA TYR A 155 2.37 0.58 -6.05
C TYR A 155 3.89 0.42 -6.03
N LYS A 156 4.67 1.47 -6.35
CA LYS A 156 6.14 1.41 -6.28
C LYS A 156 6.64 1.21 -4.85
N ILE A 157 5.90 1.71 -3.85
CA ILE A 157 6.17 1.42 -2.44
C ILE A 157 5.87 -0.06 -2.15
N ALA A 158 4.76 -0.61 -2.65
CA ALA A 158 4.46 -2.03 -2.52
C ALA A 158 5.56 -2.91 -3.13
N LEU A 159 6.03 -2.60 -4.35
CA LEU A 159 7.13 -3.31 -5.00
C LEU A 159 8.42 -3.23 -4.19
N ALA A 160 8.81 -2.03 -3.75
CA ALA A 160 10.02 -1.83 -2.97
C ALA A 160 10.00 -2.56 -1.61
N MET A 161 8.83 -2.64 -0.98
CA MET A 161 8.67 -3.29 0.31
C MET A 161 8.46 -4.81 0.21
N GLY A 162 8.32 -5.36 -1.01
CA GLY A 162 8.04 -6.77 -1.23
C GLY A 162 6.59 -7.18 -0.95
N PHE A 163 5.67 -6.22 -1.03
CA PHE A 163 4.22 -6.41 -0.86
C PHE A 163 3.50 -6.50 -2.20
N GLY A 164 4.25 -6.47 -3.30
CA GLY A 164 3.70 -6.54 -4.64
C GLY A 164 4.67 -7.16 -5.65
N TYR A 165 4.12 -7.54 -6.79
CA TYR A 165 4.86 -8.14 -7.90
C TYR A 165 4.30 -7.62 -9.23
N MET A 166 5.20 -7.33 -10.17
CA MET A 166 4.85 -6.96 -11.54
C MET A 166 5.14 -8.16 -12.46
N ASP A 167 4.11 -8.72 -13.07
CA ASP A 167 4.25 -9.72 -14.12
C ASP A 167 4.12 -9.06 -15.48
N GLU A 168 5.16 -9.11 -16.30
CA GLU A 168 5.25 -8.40 -17.59
C GLU A 168 5.25 -9.35 -18.79
N ASN A 169 5.34 -10.67 -18.56
CA ASN A 169 5.40 -11.66 -19.64
C ASN A 169 4.01 -12.27 -19.90
N LEU A 170 3.11 -11.45 -20.46
CA LEU A 170 1.69 -11.73 -20.57
C LEU A 170 1.13 -11.45 -21.96
N THR A 171 0.12 -12.22 -22.36
CA THR A 171 -0.66 -11.95 -23.57
C THR A 171 -1.79 -10.97 -23.25
N TYR A 172 -1.85 -9.85 -23.98
CA TYR A 172 -2.90 -8.85 -23.81
C TYR A 172 -4.31 -9.45 -23.89
N GLY A 173 -5.18 -9.08 -22.94
CA GLY A 173 -6.58 -9.50 -22.93
C GLY A 173 -6.82 -10.93 -22.44
N LYS A 174 -5.78 -11.73 -22.21
CA LYS A 174 -5.89 -13.06 -21.64
C LYS A 174 -6.14 -12.99 -20.13
N THR A 175 -6.95 -13.91 -19.62
CA THR A 175 -7.23 -14.01 -18.17
C THR A 175 -6.18 -14.91 -17.52
N TYR A 176 -5.68 -14.49 -16.38
CA TYR A 176 -4.74 -15.23 -15.54
C TYR A 176 -5.26 -15.32 -14.10
N TRP A 177 -4.80 -16.35 -13.40
CA TRP A 177 -5.05 -16.57 -11.98
C TRP A 177 -3.73 -16.73 -11.26
N TYR A 178 -3.62 -16.08 -10.11
CA TYR A 178 -2.39 -16.07 -9.32
C TYR A 178 -2.59 -16.70 -7.94
N LYS A 179 -1.54 -17.38 -7.50
CA LYS A 179 -1.37 -17.88 -6.13
C LYS A 179 -0.09 -17.30 -5.54
N ILE A 180 -0.17 -16.80 -4.32
CA ILE A 180 0.94 -16.18 -3.59
C ILE A 180 1.18 -17.02 -2.33
N VAL A 181 2.41 -17.45 -2.14
CA VAL A 181 2.80 -18.34 -1.03
C VAL A 181 3.95 -17.70 -0.26
N ALA A 182 3.83 -17.70 1.07
CA ALA A 182 4.87 -17.22 1.96
C ALA A 182 6.04 -18.21 2.04
N VAL A 183 7.25 -17.68 2.06
CA VAL A 183 8.50 -18.44 2.11
C VAL A 183 9.24 -18.10 3.41
N ASP A 184 9.75 -19.09 4.12
CA ASP A 184 10.60 -18.91 5.30
C ASP A 184 12.08 -18.63 4.93
N ARG A 185 12.93 -18.38 5.94
CA ARG A 185 14.36 -18.13 5.70
C ARG A 185 15.14 -19.34 5.17
N LYS A 186 14.60 -20.55 5.33
CA LYS A 186 15.18 -21.80 4.83
C LYS A 186 14.74 -22.09 3.39
N GLY A 187 13.84 -21.29 2.84
CA GLY A 187 13.30 -21.47 1.49
C GLY A 187 12.07 -22.37 1.44
N HIS A 188 11.51 -22.78 2.58
CA HIS A 188 10.29 -23.58 2.60
C HIS A 188 9.07 -22.71 2.39
N GLU A 189 8.19 -23.17 1.51
CA GLU A 189 6.85 -22.62 1.36
C GLU A 189 5.94 -23.08 2.49
N GLY A 190 5.18 -22.14 3.04
CA GLY A 190 4.24 -22.39 4.13
C GLY A 190 2.85 -21.91 3.79
N LEU A 191 2.44 -20.79 4.39
CA LEU A 191 1.08 -20.29 4.24
C LEU A 191 0.80 -19.78 2.83
N VAL A 192 -0.34 -20.19 2.27
CA VAL A 192 -0.92 -19.58 1.09
C VAL A 192 -1.52 -18.24 1.49
N VAL A 193 -0.92 -17.15 1.01
CA VAL A 193 -1.42 -15.79 1.22
C VAL A 193 -2.71 -15.62 0.45
N ALA A 194 -2.70 -15.94 -0.85
CA ALA A 194 -3.84 -15.83 -1.74
C ALA A 194 -3.81 -16.93 -2.79
N THR A 195 -4.97 -17.36 -3.27
CA THR A 195 -5.11 -18.31 -4.38
C THR A 195 -6.20 -17.86 -5.32
N ASP A 196 -6.04 -18.19 -6.60
CA ASP A 196 -6.99 -17.90 -7.68
C ASP A 196 -7.38 -16.42 -7.80
N VAL A 197 -6.41 -15.53 -7.54
CA VAL A 197 -6.56 -14.08 -7.77
C VAL A 197 -6.66 -13.85 -9.28
N ARG A 198 -7.88 -13.56 -9.75
CA ARG A 198 -8.21 -13.42 -11.17
C ARG A 198 -7.92 -12.01 -11.70
N VAL A 199 -7.35 -11.92 -12.91
CA VAL A 199 -7.13 -10.65 -13.61
C VAL A 199 -7.06 -10.83 -15.13
N VAL A 200 -7.37 -9.77 -15.87
CA VAL A 200 -7.20 -9.73 -17.33
C VAL A 200 -5.97 -8.90 -17.66
N ALA A 201 -4.98 -9.50 -18.31
CA ALA A 201 -3.72 -8.83 -18.61
C ALA A 201 -3.92 -7.59 -19.49
N GLY A 202 -3.23 -6.51 -19.13
CA GLY A 202 -3.30 -5.23 -19.86
C GLY A 202 -4.61 -4.47 -19.79
N LYS A 203 -5.56 -4.92 -18.96
CA LYS A 203 -6.83 -4.21 -18.72
C LYS A 203 -6.92 -3.83 -17.24
N ALA A 204 -6.98 -2.53 -16.98
CA ALA A 204 -7.20 -2.03 -15.63
C ALA A 204 -8.50 -2.58 -15.08
N THR A 205 -8.45 -3.09 -13.85
CA THR A 205 -9.66 -3.52 -13.15
C THR A 205 -10.51 -2.30 -12.87
N LYS A 206 -11.72 -2.25 -13.44
CA LYS A 206 -12.67 -1.19 -13.12
C LYS A 206 -13.21 -1.41 -11.71
N LEU A 207 -13.00 -0.43 -10.84
CA LEU A 207 -13.54 -0.46 -9.48
C LEU A 207 -15.02 -0.05 -9.50
N PRO A 208 -15.87 -0.67 -8.67
CA PRO A 208 -17.22 -0.18 -8.45
C PRO A 208 -17.21 1.18 -7.72
N ALA A 209 -18.37 1.84 -7.67
CA ALA A 209 -18.51 3.07 -6.88
C ALA A 209 -18.28 2.78 -5.38
N PRO A 210 -17.80 3.76 -4.60
CA PRO A 210 -17.63 3.60 -3.16
C PRO A 210 -18.94 3.19 -2.47
N PRO A 211 -18.94 2.12 -1.66
CA PRO A 211 -20.11 1.70 -0.91
C PRO A 211 -20.51 2.77 0.11
N ASN A 212 -21.82 2.92 0.30
CA ASN A 212 -22.41 3.82 1.31
C ASN A 212 -21.92 5.28 1.25
N LEU A 213 -21.55 5.73 0.04
CA LEU A 213 -21.15 7.12 -0.21
C LEU A 213 -22.30 8.07 0.13
N ARG A 214 -22.05 8.94 1.11
CA ARG A 214 -22.99 9.98 1.55
C ARG A 214 -22.26 11.29 1.84
N ALA A 215 -22.96 12.38 1.60
CA ALA A 215 -22.53 13.73 1.95
C ALA A 215 -23.34 14.21 3.17
N ILE A 216 -22.64 14.67 4.20
CA ILE A 216 -23.23 15.28 5.39
C ILE A 216 -22.93 16.78 5.31
N PRO A 217 -23.96 17.63 5.16
CA PRO A 217 -23.77 19.08 5.18
C PRO A 217 -23.41 19.56 6.58
N GLY A 218 -22.58 20.60 6.68
CA GLY A 218 -22.29 21.31 7.91
C GLY A 218 -21.94 22.77 7.63
N ASP A 219 -21.66 23.53 8.70
CA ASP A 219 -21.35 24.96 8.59
C ASP A 219 -20.06 25.17 7.81
N ASN A 220 -20.17 25.73 6.61
CA ASN A 220 -19.06 25.98 5.70
C ASN A 220 -18.20 24.75 5.33
N GLN A 221 -18.76 23.54 5.45
CA GLN A 221 -18.09 22.30 5.08
C GLN A 221 -19.06 21.22 4.59
N VAL A 222 -18.52 20.29 3.83
CA VAL A 222 -19.20 19.04 3.47
C VAL A 222 -18.32 17.89 3.89
N GLN A 223 -18.87 16.98 4.70
CA GLN A 223 -18.21 15.74 5.04
C GLN A 223 -18.67 14.64 4.09
N LEU A 224 -17.72 14.02 3.40
CA LEU A 224 -17.97 12.85 2.56
C LEU A 224 -17.53 11.60 3.32
N LEU A 225 -18.45 10.64 3.44
CA LEU A 225 -18.23 9.36 4.09
C LEU A 225 -18.60 8.24 3.11
N TRP A 226 -17.78 7.21 3.06
CA TRP A 226 -18.00 5.97 2.34
C TRP A 226 -17.29 4.85 3.10
N ASP A 227 -17.68 3.60 2.86
CA ASP A 227 -16.99 2.47 3.47
C ASP A 227 -15.69 2.17 2.72
N GLU A 228 -14.68 1.66 3.42
CA GLU A 228 -13.38 1.31 2.82
C GLU A 228 -13.59 0.24 1.71
N MET A 229 -12.86 0.39 0.60
CA MET A 229 -12.85 -0.58 -0.50
C MET A 229 -11.49 -1.26 -0.59
N ASP A 230 -11.45 -2.58 -0.39
CA ASP A 230 -10.20 -3.33 -0.33
C ASP A 230 -9.37 -3.31 -1.63
N ASN A 231 -10.04 -3.17 -2.77
CA ASN A 231 -9.40 -3.14 -4.09
C ASN A 231 -9.13 -1.71 -4.59
N ALA A 232 -9.52 -0.67 -3.83
CA ALA A 232 -9.19 0.69 -4.16
C ALA A 232 -7.85 1.07 -3.51
N THR A 233 -6.89 1.50 -4.33
CA THR A 233 -5.67 2.16 -3.84
C THR A 233 -5.97 3.57 -3.29
N GLY A 234 -7.18 4.04 -3.57
CA GLY A 234 -7.91 5.09 -2.88
C GLY A 234 -8.71 5.95 -3.87
N PHE A 235 -9.23 7.08 -3.40
CA PHE A 235 -10.17 7.91 -4.14
C PHE A 235 -9.58 9.28 -4.48
N GLU A 236 -9.73 9.66 -5.74
CA GLU A 236 -9.68 11.06 -6.15
C GLU A 236 -11.06 11.67 -5.96
N ILE A 237 -11.13 12.77 -5.23
CA ILE A 237 -12.39 13.46 -4.94
C ILE A 237 -12.40 14.72 -5.78
N GLN A 238 -13.44 14.85 -6.60
CA GLN A 238 -13.63 16.01 -7.45
C GLN A 238 -14.95 16.72 -7.13
N ARG A 239 -14.94 18.04 -7.24
CA ARG A 239 -16.12 18.89 -7.04
C ARG A 239 -16.36 19.77 -8.26
N LYS A 240 -17.63 19.91 -8.62
CA LYS A 240 -18.11 20.90 -9.60
C LYS A 240 -19.37 21.59 -9.10
N LYS A 241 -19.65 22.78 -9.65
CA LYS A 241 -20.98 23.39 -9.59
C LYS A 241 -21.89 22.73 -10.63
N SER A 242 -23.18 23.04 -10.62
CA SER A 242 -24.16 22.51 -11.59
C SER A 242 -23.73 22.74 -13.04
N THR A 243 -23.02 23.84 -13.29
CA THR A 243 -22.32 24.15 -14.54
C THR A 243 -20.80 24.22 -14.32
N GLY A 244 -20.02 23.82 -15.32
CA GLY A 244 -18.55 23.91 -15.31
C GLY A 244 -17.81 22.58 -15.07
N THR A 245 -16.48 22.68 -15.00
CA THR A 245 -15.56 21.53 -14.92
C THR A 245 -15.29 21.12 -13.47
N ALA A 246 -15.17 19.81 -13.24
CA ALA A 246 -14.80 19.28 -11.94
C ALA A 246 -13.32 19.57 -11.61
N ARG A 247 -13.04 19.88 -10.35
CA ARG A 247 -11.68 20.08 -9.84
C ARG A 247 -11.43 19.14 -8.67
N ARG A 248 -10.24 18.58 -8.60
CA ARG A 248 -9.79 17.76 -7.46
C ARG A 248 -9.71 18.61 -6.19
N ILE A 249 -10.17 18.05 -5.07
CA ILE A 249 -10.24 18.76 -3.76
C ILE A 249 -9.45 18.06 -2.65
N ASN A 250 -8.92 16.85 -2.87
CA ASN A 250 -8.10 16.16 -1.89
C ASN A 250 -6.60 16.25 -2.22
N GLU A 251 -5.79 16.72 -1.27
CA GLU A 251 -4.32 16.81 -1.40
C GLU A 251 -3.65 15.44 -1.59
N ALA A 252 -4.19 14.40 -0.96
CA ALA A 252 -3.73 13.02 -1.06
C ALA A 252 -4.92 12.07 -1.24
N THR A 253 -4.67 10.91 -1.85
CA THR A 253 -5.68 9.88 -2.07
C THR A 253 -6.39 9.52 -0.76
N ALA A 254 -7.72 9.66 -0.72
CA ALA A 254 -8.52 9.37 0.47
C ALA A 254 -8.93 7.89 0.47
N MET A 255 -8.97 7.22 1.64
CA MET A 255 -9.29 5.78 1.70
C MET A 255 -10.60 5.45 2.45
N GLY A 256 -11.23 6.41 3.12
CA GLY A 256 -12.50 6.17 3.84
C GLY A 256 -13.17 7.40 4.47
N LYS A 257 -12.49 8.56 4.48
CA LYS A 257 -13.07 9.81 4.96
C LYS A 257 -12.36 10.99 4.33
N CYS A 258 -13.13 12.02 3.95
CA CYS A 258 -12.60 13.32 3.57
C CYS A 258 -13.49 14.44 4.12
N ASN A 259 -12.87 15.40 4.79
CA ASN A 259 -13.52 16.63 5.21
C ASN A 259 -13.03 17.73 4.26
N VAL A 260 -13.96 18.47 3.64
CA VAL A 260 -13.62 19.56 2.72
C VAL A 260 -14.46 20.78 3.05
N THR A 261 -13.86 21.97 3.04
CA THR A 261 -14.62 23.23 3.16
C THR A 261 -15.49 23.48 1.92
N ILE A 262 -16.48 24.39 2.01
CA ILE A 262 -17.26 24.81 0.80
C ILE A 262 -16.36 25.49 -0.24
N ASN A 263 -15.10 25.80 0.04
CA ASN A 263 -14.18 26.35 -0.96
C ASN A 263 -13.33 25.28 -1.66
N GLY A 264 -13.26 24.06 -1.13
CA GLY A 264 -12.43 22.99 -1.69
C GLY A 264 -11.05 22.86 -1.06
N ASP A 265 -10.77 23.64 -0.01
CA ASP A 265 -9.56 23.60 0.81
C ASP A 265 -9.79 22.76 2.10
#